data_AF-A0A0M0JHQ9-F1
#
_entry.id   AF-A0A0M0JHQ9-F1
#
_cell.length_a   1.000
_cell.length_b   1.000
_cell.length_c   1.000
_cell.angle_alpha   90.00
_cell.angle_beta   90.00
_cell.angle_gamma   90.00
#
_symmetry.space_group_name_H-M   'P 1'
#
loop_
_entity.id
_entity.type
_entity.pdbx_description
1 polymer ?
#
loop_
_entity_poly.entity_id
_entity_poly.type
_entity_poly.pdbx_seq_one_letter_code
_entity_poly.pdbx_strand_id
1 'polypeptide(L)'
;MPSSPLAAGVSTQVQAVGGSELNVAVALAQLDGPLNKAAWVSMLPEGPLGDLVSTTASALGVDFSKVQRLPDTTIGTLHVVDDGSGPRPHYQRRHSAFCTRANATSFAWAELLRTPRWLFLTGITPLLTPGTAAAWSAALSAVPSTGGSQPSGSVRPSAQLLEPSVGDPPYACVDLNHRPALGSLEELWVHIEPLLPKITLLMLSEDSVENVRS
;
A
#
# COMPACT_ATOMS: atom_id res chain seq x y z
N MET A 1 -7.15 43.09 -9.49
CA MET A 1 -5.74 42.74 -9.76
C MET A 1 -5.60 41.23 -9.59
N PRO A 2 -5.32 40.43 -10.63
CA PRO A 2 -4.90 39.05 -10.38
C PRO A 2 -3.52 39.12 -9.73
N SER A 3 -3.38 38.58 -8.51
CA SER A 3 -2.09 38.40 -7.85
C SER A 3 -1.24 37.49 -8.74
N SER A 4 -0.16 38.03 -9.29
CA SER A 4 0.83 37.26 -10.03
C SER A 4 1.29 36.11 -9.15
N PRO A 5 1.11 34.83 -9.54
CA PRO A 5 1.71 33.75 -8.78
C PRO A 5 3.21 33.91 -8.98
N LEU A 6 3.94 34.18 -7.88
CA LEU A 6 5.38 33.94 -7.75
C LEU A 6 6.13 34.00 -9.10
N ALA A 7 6.47 35.22 -9.52
CA ALA A 7 7.35 35.45 -10.66
C ALA A 7 8.59 34.55 -10.49
N ALA A 8 8.77 33.60 -11.42
CA ALA A 8 9.64 32.45 -11.26
C ALA A 8 11.05 32.80 -10.77
N GLY A 9 11.42 32.25 -9.61
CA GLY A 9 12.80 32.12 -9.12
C GLY A 9 13.28 30.66 -9.24
N VAL A 10 14.59 30.45 -9.30
CA VAL A 10 15.19 29.14 -9.63
C VAL A 10 15.01 28.09 -8.52
N SER A 11 14.48 26.92 -8.88
CA SER A 11 14.87 25.62 -8.31
C SER A 11 14.45 24.46 -9.21
N THR A 12 15.29 23.43 -9.26
CA THR A 12 15.03 22.10 -9.83
C THR A 12 14.14 21.29 -8.88
N GLN A 13 12.85 21.57 -8.84
CA GLN A 13 11.89 20.70 -8.17
C GLN A 13 11.46 19.58 -9.11
N VAL A 14 11.87 18.34 -8.79
CA VAL A 14 11.26 17.15 -9.38
C VAL A 14 10.10 16.75 -8.48
N GLN A 15 8.88 16.97 -8.95
CA GLN A 15 7.66 16.54 -8.27
C GLN A 15 7.23 15.20 -8.85
N ALA A 16 7.26 14.17 -8.01
CA ALA A 16 6.77 12.84 -8.36
C ALA A 16 5.68 12.43 -7.37
N VAL A 17 4.68 11.72 -7.89
CA VAL A 17 3.66 11.04 -7.09
C VAL A 17 4.15 9.62 -6.84
N GLY A 18 4.01 9.14 -5.60
CA GLY A 18 4.41 7.77 -5.29
C GLY A 18 3.99 7.31 -3.90
N GLY A 19 4.10 6.00 -3.73
CA GLY A 19 3.81 5.26 -2.49
C GLY A 19 3.95 3.78 -2.80
N SER A 20 4.35 2.94 -1.85
CA SER A 20 4.71 1.55 -2.18
C SER A 20 3.56 0.77 -2.81
N GLU A 21 2.37 0.78 -2.21
CA GLU A 21 1.17 0.14 -2.77
C GLU A 21 0.69 0.85 -4.06
N LEU A 22 0.81 2.17 -4.15
CA LEU A 22 0.42 2.94 -5.34
C LEU A 22 1.32 2.61 -6.54
N ASN A 23 2.62 2.49 -6.33
CA ASN A 23 3.58 2.16 -7.36
C ASN A 23 3.31 0.75 -7.92
N VAL A 24 2.95 -0.20 -7.06
CA VAL A 24 2.54 -1.55 -7.50
C VAL A 24 1.22 -1.50 -8.28
N ALA A 25 0.23 -0.71 -7.83
CA ALA A 25 -1.01 -0.53 -8.57
C ALA A 25 -0.76 0.08 -9.97
N VAL A 26 0.09 1.10 -10.06
CA VAL A 26 0.52 1.70 -11.34
C VAL A 26 1.22 0.67 -12.22
N ALA A 27 2.19 -0.07 -11.67
CA ALA A 27 2.91 -1.08 -12.44
C ALA A 27 1.96 -2.15 -13.01
N LEU A 28 1.02 -2.65 -12.19
CA LEU A 28 0.01 -3.62 -12.61
C LEU A 28 -0.94 -3.05 -13.68
N ALA A 29 -1.39 -1.81 -13.54
CA ALA A 29 -2.27 -1.16 -14.49
C ALA A 29 -1.61 -0.93 -15.88
N GLN A 30 -0.28 -0.91 -15.92
CA GLN A 30 0.50 -0.72 -17.14
C GLN A 30 0.92 -2.04 -17.82
N LEU A 31 0.63 -3.21 -17.22
CA LEU A 31 0.86 -4.49 -17.86
C LEU A 31 -0.18 -4.76 -18.96
N ASP A 32 0.18 -5.60 -19.93
CA ASP A 32 -0.75 -6.10 -20.94
C ASP A 32 -1.57 -7.29 -20.40
N GLY A 33 -2.78 -7.48 -20.96
CA GLY A 33 -3.61 -8.65 -20.70
C GLY A 33 -4.66 -8.47 -19.59
N PRO A 34 -5.35 -9.55 -19.18
CA PRO A 34 -6.55 -9.49 -18.34
C PRO A 34 -6.29 -9.08 -16.87
N LEU A 35 -5.01 -9.02 -16.45
CA LEU A 35 -4.58 -8.65 -15.11
C LEU A 35 -4.28 -7.15 -14.95
N ASN A 36 -4.50 -6.35 -16.00
CA ASN A 36 -4.14 -4.93 -16.05
C ASN A 36 -5.10 -3.98 -15.32
N LYS A 37 -5.83 -4.49 -14.31
CA LYS A 37 -6.79 -3.71 -13.54
C LYS A 37 -6.36 -3.63 -12.09
N ALA A 38 -6.02 -2.42 -11.65
CA ALA A 38 -5.67 -2.14 -10.27
C ALA A 38 -6.51 -0.98 -9.75
N ALA A 39 -7.00 -1.12 -8.51
CA ALA A 39 -7.60 -0.03 -7.75
C ALA A 39 -6.71 0.27 -6.55
N TRP A 40 -6.63 1.55 -6.17
CA TRP A 40 -5.92 1.95 -4.97
C TRP A 40 -6.91 2.37 -3.88
N VAL A 41 -6.74 1.80 -2.68
CA VAL A 41 -7.56 2.10 -1.50
C VAL A 41 -6.72 2.94 -0.56
N SER A 42 -7.10 4.20 -0.37
CA SER A 42 -6.38 5.14 0.50
C SER A 42 -7.23 6.36 0.86
N MET A 43 -6.59 7.36 1.45
CA MET A 43 -7.18 8.65 1.81
C MET A 43 -6.27 9.78 1.33
N LEU A 44 -6.84 10.75 0.63
CA LEU A 44 -6.15 11.95 0.15
C LEU A 44 -6.85 13.21 0.67
N PRO A 45 -6.13 14.31 0.86
CA PRO A 45 -6.76 15.59 1.15
C PRO A 45 -7.61 16.07 -0.04
N GLU A 46 -8.64 16.84 0.23
CA GLU A 46 -9.27 17.68 -0.78
C GLU A 46 -8.31 18.79 -1.24
N GLY A 47 -8.44 19.19 -2.51
CA GLY A 47 -7.65 20.26 -3.10
C GLY A 47 -6.41 19.80 -3.89
N PRO A 48 -5.59 20.78 -4.35
CA PRO A 48 -4.70 20.58 -5.49
C PRO A 48 -3.66 19.46 -5.33
N LEU A 49 -3.13 19.26 -4.13
CA LEU A 49 -2.12 18.22 -3.90
C LEU A 49 -2.73 16.82 -3.91
N GLY A 50 -3.96 16.66 -3.41
CA GLY A 50 -4.69 15.39 -3.55
C GLY A 50 -5.12 15.15 -5.00
N ASP A 51 -5.58 16.20 -5.68
CA ASP A 51 -5.97 16.13 -7.10
C ASP A 51 -4.81 15.76 -8.00
N LEU A 52 -3.61 16.25 -7.71
CA LEU A 52 -2.41 15.87 -8.43
C LEU A 52 -2.15 14.36 -8.32
N VAL A 53 -2.25 13.78 -7.12
CA VAL A 53 -2.06 12.33 -6.94
C VAL A 53 -3.11 11.55 -7.72
N SER A 54 -4.39 11.91 -7.57
CA SER A 54 -5.48 11.25 -8.29
C SER A 54 -5.32 11.35 -9.80
N THR A 55 -5.09 12.55 -10.33
CA THR A 55 -4.95 12.79 -11.77
C THR A 55 -3.74 12.04 -12.34
N THR A 56 -2.59 12.09 -11.66
CA THR A 56 -1.36 11.46 -12.14
C THR A 56 -1.51 9.95 -12.23
N ALA A 57 -2.00 9.29 -11.18
CA ALA A 57 -2.08 7.85 -11.17
C ALA A 57 -3.29 7.29 -11.93
N SER A 58 -4.42 8.04 -12.00
CA SER A 58 -5.52 7.67 -12.90
C SER A 58 -5.14 7.78 -14.37
N ALA A 59 -4.29 8.76 -14.75
CA ALA A 59 -3.74 8.82 -16.11
C ALA A 59 -2.85 7.60 -16.43
N LEU A 60 -2.34 6.91 -15.41
CA LEU A 60 -1.59 5.66 -15.51
C LEU A 60 -2.47 4.41 -15.33
N GLY A 61 -3.80 4.55 -15.44
CA GLY A 61 -4.74 3.42 -15.48
C GLY A 61 -5.21 2.88 -14.12
N VAL A 62 -4.81 3.50 -13.01
CA VAL A 62 -5.25 3.07 -11.68
C VAL A 62 -6.67 3.59 -11.40
N ASP A 63 -7.56 2.70 -10.93
CA ASP A 63 -8.89 3.07 -10.43
C ASP A 63 -8.79 3.75 -9.05
N PHE A 64 -9.22 5.02 -9.01
CA PHE A 64 -9.24 5.86 -7.81
C PHE A 64 -10.62 5.95 -7.15
N SER A 65 -11.63 5.21 -7.65
CA SER A 65 -13.00 5.23 -7.11
C SER A 65 -13.09 4.79 -5.64
N LYS A 66 -12.02 4.18 -5.10
CA LYS A 66 -11.93 3.69 -3.71
C LYS A 66 -11.08 4.60 -2.81
N VAL A 67 -10.60 5.73 -3.33
CA VAL A 67 -9.85 6.72 -2.54
C VAL A 67 -10.81 7.72 -1.91
N GLN A 68 -10.76 7.84 -0.59
CA GLN A 68 -11.54 8.86 0.13
C GLN A 68 -10.85 10.22 0.00
N ARG A 69 -11.62 11.26 -0.34
CA ARG A 69 -11.17 12.65 -0.33
C ARG A 69 -11.64 13.30 0.96
N LEU A 70 -10.71 13.83 1.76
CA LEU A 70 -10.99 14.30 3.11
C LEU A 70 -10.70 15.80 3.24
N PRO A 71 -11.67 16.63 3.66
CA PRO A 71 -11.42 18.04 3.98
C PRO A 71 -10.51 18.15 5.22
N ASP A 72 -9.85 19.29 5.38
CA ASP A 72 -9.02 19.62 6.54
C ASP A 72 -7.97 18.54 6.89
N THR A 73 -7.29 18.04 5.86
CA THR A 73 -6.17 17.09 6.00
C THR A 73 -5.03 17.48 5.07
N THR A 74 -3.87 16.81 5.20
CA THR A 74 -2.67 17.11 4.42
C THR A 74 -2.18 15.90 3.62
N ILE A 75 -1.32 16.13 2.62
CA ILE A 75 -0.64 15.05 1.90
C ILE A 75 0.69 14.74 2.60
N GLY A 76 1.14 13.48 2.54
CA GLY A 76 2.51 13.15 2.93
C GLY A 76 3.51 13.56 1.85
N THR A 77 4.66 14.10 2.23
CA THR A 77 5.72 14.47 1.27
C THR A 77 7.02 13.74 1.55
N LEU A 78 7.84 13.67 0.51
CA LEU A 78 9.21 13.17 0.53
C LEU A 78 10.10 14.21 -0.14
N HIS A 79 11.24 14.52 0.48
CA HIS A 79 12.28 15.33 -0.13
C HIS A 79 13.60 14.57 -0.09
N VAL A 80 14.30 14.49 -1.22
CA VAL A 80 15.66 13.99 -1.25
C VAL A 80 16.59 15.15 -0.93
N VAL A 81 17.29 15.06 0.19
CA VAL A 81 18.21 16.09 0.67
C VAL A 81 19.59 15.45 0.84
N ASP A 82 20.63 16.13 0.39
CA ASP A 82 22.01 15.77 0.71
C ASP A 82 22.41 16.51 1.98
N ASP A 83 22.54 15.79 3.09
CA ASP A 83 22.94 16.31 4.40
C ASP A 83 24.46 16.25 4.62
N GLY A 84 25.24 15.99 3.56
CA GLY A 84 26.68 15.75 3.61
C GLY A 84 27.05 14.28 3.71
N SER A 85 26.08 13.37 3.83
CA SER A 85 26.26 11.92 3.76
C SER A 85 25.77 11.29 2.45
N GLY A 86 25.46 12.13 1.45
CA GLY A 86 24.86 11.77 0.18
C GLY A 86 23.34 11.99 0.15
N PRO A 87 22.71 11.95 -1.04
CA PRO A 87 21.29 12.22 -1.19
C PRO A 87 20.45 11.15 -0.49
N ARG A 88 19.64 11.55 0.50
CA ARG A 88 18.77 10.66 1.27
C ARG A 88 17.31 11.14 1.30
N PRO A 89 16.35 10.21 1.39
CA PRO A 89 14.94 10.56 1.51
C PRO A 89 14.56 11.03 2.92
N HIS A 90 13.96 12.21 3.04
CA HIS A 90 13.33 12.74 4.25
C HIS A 90 11.81 12.82 4.09
N TYR A 91 11.08 12.18 5.01
CA TYR A 91 9.62 12.05 4.93
C TYR A 91 8.90 12.99 5.90
N GLN A 92 7.86 13.66 5.42
CA GLN A 92 6.90 14.41 6.22
C GLN A 92 5.50 13.84 5.96
N ARG A 93 5.17 12.73 6.64
CA ARG A 93 3.92 11.97 6.40
C ARG A 93 3.07 11.68 7.62
N ARG A 94 3.56 11.97 8.83
CA ARG A 94 2.87 11.64 10.11
C ARG A 94 1.49 12.26 10.23
N HIS A 95 1.27 13.43 9.61
CA HIS A 95 0.01 14.17 9.67
C HIS A 95 -0.82 14.10 8.38
N SER A 96 -0.44 13.21 7.46
CA SER A 96 -1.19 13.02 6.22
C SER A 96 -2.63 12.52 6.49
N ALA A 97 -3.52 12.72 5.51
CA ALA A 97 -4.91 12.28 5.55
C ALA A 97 -5.02 10.80 5.96
N PHE A 98 -4.25 9.93 5.32
CA PHE A 98 -4.22 8.50 5.64
C PHE A 98 -3.72 8.23 7.07
N CYS A 99 -2.58 8.79 7.47
CA CYS A 99 -2.02 8.57 8.82
C CYS A 99 -2.93 9.05 9.95
N THR A 100 -3.69 10.12 9.73
CA THR A 100 -4.52 10.76 10.76
C THR A 100 -5.95 10.25 10.82
N ARG A 101 -6.47 9.68 9.73
CA ARG A 101 -7.90 9.32 9.62
C ARG A 101 -8.14 7.81 9.48
N ALA A 102 -7.17 7.04 8.98
CA ALA A 102 -7.33 5.59 8.84
C ALA A 102 -7.50 4.89 10.20
N ASN A 103 -8.37 3.89 10.22
CA ASN A 103 -8.72 3.05 11.37
C ASN A 103 -9.35 1.73 10.86
N ALA A 104 -9.68 0.81 11.77
CA ALA A 104 -10.21 -0.52 11.44
C ALA A 104 -11.49 -0.52 10.58
N THR A 105 -12.32 0.52 10.67
CA THR A 105 -13.62 0.60 9.96
C THR A 105 -13.60 1.60 8.81
N SER A 106 -12.42 2.13 8.46
CA SER A 106 -12.28 3.14 7.41
C SER A 106 -12.72 2.66 6.04
N PHE A 107 -12.59 1.36 5.75
CA PHE A 107 -12.88 0.79 4.45
C PHE A 107 -13.81 -0.42 4.59
N ALA A 108 -14.82 -0.50 3.72
CA ALA A 108 -15.75 -1.63 3.66
C ALA A 108 -15.11 -2.84 2.97
N TRP A 109 -14.11 -3.46 3.61
CA TRP A 109 -13.27 -4.50 3.00
C TRP A 109 -14.05 -5.69 2.44
N ALA A 110 -15.13 -6.10 3.10
CA ALA A 110 -15.99 -7.18 2.60
C ALA A 110 -16.58 -6.87 1.20
N GLU A 111 -16.93 -5.61 0.94
CA GLU A 111 -17.43 -5.18 -0.37
C GLU A 111 -16.29 -4.99 -1.37
N LEU A 112 -15.19 -4.36 -0.93
CA LEU A 112 -14.01 -4.11 -1.75
C LEU A 112 -13.38 -5.40 -2.27
N LEU A 113 -13.39 -6.46 -1.47
CA LEU A 113 -12.80 -7.76 -1.78
C LEU A 113 -13.72 -8.72 -2.54
N ARG A 114 -14.92 -8.28 -2.92
CA ARG A 114 -15.90 -9.13 -3.63
C ARG A 114 -15.53 -9.42 -5.09
N THR A 115 -14.74 -8.55 -5.70
CA THR A 115 -14.35 -8.59 -7.13
C THR A 115 -12.86 -8.77 -7.40
N PRO A 116 -11.91 -8.14 -6.67
CA PRO A 116 -10.50 -8.30 -6.97
C PRO A 116 -10.04 -9.72 -6.63
N ARG A 117 -9.05 -10.19 -7.40
CA ARG A 117 -8.43 -11.50 -7.17
C ARG A 117 -7.27 -11.44 -6.18
N TRP A 118 -6.71 -10.25 -5.98
CA TRP A 118 -5.54 -10.03 -5.16
C TRP A 118 -5.74 -8.79 -4.29
N LEU A 119 -5.38 -8.92 -3.01
CA LEU A 119 -5.12 -7.81 -2.10
C LEU A 119 -3.60 -7.71 -1.93
N PHE A 120 -3.03 -6.56 -2.27
CA PHE A 120 -1.61 -6.28 -2.05
C PHE A 120 -1.44 -5.25 -0.94
N LEU A 121 -0.58 -5.55 0.02
CA LEU A 121 -0.26 -4.66 1.14
C LEU A 121 1.25 -4.66 1.38
N THR A 122 1.76 -3.59 1.99
CA THR A 122 3.14 -3.57 2.48
C THR A 122 3.22 -3.51 4.01
N GLY A 123 4.36 -3.93 4.57
CA GLY A 123 4.68 -3.77 5.99
C GLY A 123 5.01 -2.33 6.40
N ILE A 124 5.04 -1.37 5.47
CA ILE A 124 5.15 0.07 5.80
C ILE A 124 3.89 0.54 6.51
N THR A 125 2.73 0.20 5.98
CA THR A 125 1.41 0.70 6.44
C THR A 125 1.16 0.47 7.94
N PRO A 126 1.38 -0.72 8.53
CA PRO A 126 1.14 -0.91 9.95
C PRO A 126 2.13 -0.18 10.87
N LEU A 127 3.29 0.25 10.36
CA LEU A 127 4.27 1.01 11.16
C LEU A 127 4.07 2.54 11.10
N LEU A 128 3.08 3.05 10.35
CA LEU A 128 2.87 4.50 10.25
C LEU A 128 2.21 5.08 11.51
N THR A 129 1.05 4.57 11.89
CA THR A 129 0.30 4.94 13.10
C THR A 129 -0.54 3.76 13.62
N PRO A 130 -1.04 3.79 14.87
CA PRO A 130 -1.97 2.77 15.36
C PRO A 130 -3.24 2.62 14.50
N GLY A 131 -3.71 3.73 13.93
CA GLY A 131 -4.88 3.75 13.05
C GLY A 131 -4.63 3.05 11.72
N THR A 132 -3.46 3.27 11.10
CA THR A 132 -3.10 2.57 9.86
C THR A 132 -2.81 1.10 10.09
N ALA A 133 -2.24 0.73 11.25
CA ALA A 133 -2.11 -0.67 11.68
C ALA A 133 -3.47 -1.35 11.79
N ALA A 134 -4.44 -0.71 12.43
CA ALA A 134 -5.79 -1.25 12.56
C ALA A 134 -6.49 -1.40 11.20
N ALA A 135 -6.34 -0.42 10.30
CA ALA A 135 -6.87 -0.50 8.93
C ALA A 135 -6.24 -1.63 8.12
N TRP A 136 -4.93 -1.84 8.27
CA TRP A 136 -4.16 -2.90 7.62
C TRP A 136 -4.58 -4.29 8.11
N SER A 137 -4.69 -4.48 9.42
CA SER A 137 -5.17 -5.74 10.01
C SER A 137 -6.61 -6.04 9.60
N ALA A 138 -7.48 -5.03 9.50
CA ALA A 138 -8.85 -5.20 9.02
C ALA A 138 -8.90 -5.68 7.56
N ALA A 139 -8.02 -5.16 6.70
CA ALA A 139 -7.92 -5.58 5.30
C ALA A 139 -7.58 -7.07 5.16
N LEU A 140 -6.55 -7.54 5.85
CA LEU A 140 -6.16 -8.95 5.85
C LEU A 140 -7.18 -9.86 6.54
N SER A 141 -7.79 -9.39 7.62
CA SER A 141 -8.80 -10.18 8.34
C SER A 141 -10.04 -10.44 7.49
N ALA A 142 -10.37 -9.52 6.58
CA ALA A 142 -11.48 -9.64 5.64
C ALA A 142 -11.20 -10.63 4.49
N VAL A 143 -9.94 -11.03 4.29
CA VAL A 143 -9.60 -12.10 3.34
C VAL A 143 -10.05 -13.45 3.93
N PRO A 144 -10.82 -14.26 3.19
CA PRO A 144 -11.18 -15.60 3.64
C PRO A 144 -9.92 -16.41 3.93
N SER A 145 -9.94 -17.20 5.01
CA SER A 145 -8.78 -18.06 5.30
C SER A 145 -8.58 -19.02 4.11
N THR A 146 -7.32 -19.24 3.73
CA THR A 146 -6.96 -20.17 2.64
C THR A 146 -7.34 -21.63 2.94
N GLY A 147 -7.82 -21.92 4.16
CA GLY A 147 -8.38 -23.19 4.60
C GLY A 147 -9.83 -23.44 4.17
N GLY A 148 -10.10 -23.42 2.87
CA GLY A 148 -11.21 -24.22 2.32
C GLY A 148 -10.80 -25.70 2.37
N SER A 149 -11.68 -26.56 2.89
CA SER A 149 -11.54 -28.00 3.08
C SER A 149 -10.62 -28.68 2.04
N GLN A 150 -9.35 -28.88 2.38
CA GLN A 150 -8.50 -29.79 1.64
C GLN A 150 -8.97 -31.21 1.96
N PRO A 151 -9.37 -32.05 0.98
CA PRO A 151 -9.39 -33.47 1.21
C PRO A 151 -7.96 -33.87 1.61
N SER A 152 -7.85 -34.52 2.77
CA SER A 152 -6.60 -35.06 3.31
C SER A 152 -5.77 -35.74 2.21
N GLY A 153 -4.68 -35.12 1.74
CA GLY A 153 -3.70 -35.76 0.85
C GLY A 153 -3.11 -34.96 -0.31
N SER A 154 -3.63 -33.78 -0.67
CA SER A 154 -3.04 -33.00 -1.78
C SER A 154 -1.97 -32.01 -1.31
N VAL A 155 -0.70 -32.37 -1.47
CA VAL A 155 0.41 -31.42 -1.47
C VAL A 155 0.33 -30.60 -2.76
N ARG A 156 0.17 -29.28 -2.68
CA ARG A 156 0.36 -28.41 -3.86
C ARG A 156 1.86 -28.33 -4.18
N PRO A 157 2.30 -28.59 -5.42
CA PRO A 157 3.67 -28.32 -5.84
C PRO A 157 3.99 -26.83 -5.68
N SER A 158 5.10 -26.52 -5.05
CA SER A 158 5.53 -25.19 -4.59
C SER A 158 5.91 -24.17 -5.68
N ALA A 159 5.47 -24.34 -6.93
CA ALA A 159 5.84 -23.42 -8.02
C ALA A 159 4.89 -23.36 -9.23
N GLN A 160 3.80 -24.13 -9.25
CA GLN A 160 2.74 -23.82 -10.22
C GLN A 160 2.04 -22.57 -9.71
N LEU A 161 2.35 -21.45 -10.37
CA LEU A 161 1.75 -20.14 -10.15
C LEU A 161 0.26 -20.33 -9.82
N LEU A 162 -0.17 -19.71 -8.73
CA LEU A 162 -1.58 -19.65 -8.33
C LEU A 162 -2.38 -19.05 -9.50
N GLU A 163 -2.82 -19.88 -10.43
CA GLU A 163 -3.69 -19.53 -11.55
C GLU A 163 -5.07 -19.26 -10.94
N PRO A 164 -5.48 -17.99 -10.78
CA PRO A 164 -6.67 -17.67 -10.02
C PRO A 164 -7.89 -18.11 -10.85
N SER A 165 -8.67 -19.11 -10.37
CA SER A 165 -9.87 -19.59 -11.07
C SER A 165 -11.10 -18.74 -10.75
N VAL A 166 -12.03 -18.61 -11.69
CA VAL A 166 -13.27 -17.85 -11.46
C VAL A 166 -14.02 -18.44 -10.26
N GLY A 167 -14.25 -17.62 -9.22
CA GLY A 167 -14.94 -18.02 -8.00
C GLY A 167 -14.04 -18.29 -6.78
N ASP A 168 -12.71 -18.32 -6.93
CA ASP A 168 -11.82 -18.42 -5.76
C ASP A 168 -11.90 -17.14 -4.92
N PRO A 169 -11.74 -17.24 -3.60
CA PRO A 169 -11.58 -16.06 -2.74
C PRO A 169 -10.33 -15.26 -3.17
N PRO A 170 -10.29 -13.95 -2.85
CA PRO A 170 -9.11 -13.14 -3.10
C PRO A 170 -7.90 -13.69 -2.35
N TYR A 171 -6.73 -13.65 -2.99
CA TYR A 171 -5.46 -13.95 -2.35
C TYR A 171 -4.87 -12.70 -1.70
N ALA A 172 -4.21 -12.86 -0.56
CA ALA A 172 -3.45 -11.78 0.08
C ALA A 172 -1.96 -11.91 -0.22
N CYS A 173 -1.37 -10.86 -0.78
CA CYS A 173 0.06 -10.69 -0.93
C CYS A 173 0.54 -9.58 0.02
N VAL A 174 1.56 -9.90 0.81
CA VAL A 174 2.23 -8.94 1.68
C VAL A 174 3.69 -8.84 1.28
N ASP A 175 4.14 -7.64 0.93
CA ASP A 175 5.57 -7.29 0.88
C ASP A 175 5.99 -6.74 2.23
N LEU A 176 6.93 -7.36 2.94
CA LEU A 176 7.39 -6.78 4.21
C LEU A 176 7.89 -5.35 4.03
N ASN A 177 8.67 -5.09 2.97
CA ASN A 177 9.23 -3.77 2.66
C ASN A 177 9.64 -2.99 3.92
N HIS A 178 10.34 -3.67 4.84
CA HIS A 178 10.62 -3.13 6.18
C HIS A 178 11.47 -1.86 6.08
N ARG A 179 11.09 -0.83 6.85
CA ARG A 179 11.78 0.45 6.89
C ARG A 179 12.20 0.72 8.34
N PRO A 180 13.49 0.57 8.69
CA PRO A 180 13.99 0.83 10.05
C PRO A 180 13.64 2.22 10.60
N ALA A 181 13.46 3.21 9.72
CA ALA A 181 13.05 4.57 10.10
C ALA A 181 11.59 4.67 10.62
N LEU A 182 10.79 3.61 10.50
CA LEU A 182 9.41 3.55 10.98
C LEU A 182 9.26 2.71 12.27
N GLY A 183 10.12 1.72 12.47
CA GLY A 183 10.04 0.80 13.59
C GLY A 183 10.97 -0.40 13.38
N SER A 184 11.12 -1.23 14.41
CA SER A 184 11.91 -2.46 14.35
C SER A 184 11.18 -3.55 13.55
N LEU A 185 11.90 -4.61 13.19
CA LEU A 185 11.29 -5.74 12.49
C LEU A 185 10.38 -6.53 13.42
N GLU A 186 10.72 -6.62 14.70
CA GLU A 186 9.93 -7.25 15.75
C GLU A 186 8.59 -6.51 15.94
N GLU A 187 8.61 -5.18 15.95
CA GLU A 187 7.38 -4.36 15.98
C GLU A 187 6.48 -4.64 14.78
N LEU A 188 7.07 -4.78 13.58
CA LEU A 188 6.32 -5.16 12.39
C LEU A 188 5.75 -6.57 12.52
N TRP A 189 6.54 -7.51 13.03
CA TRP A 189 6.17 -8.91 13.13
C TRP A 189 4.95 -9.12 14.03
N VAL A 190 4.81 -8.34 15.10
CA VAL A 190 3.61 -8.32 15.98
C VAL A 190 2.31 -8.11 15.19
N HIS A 191 2.34 -7.32 14.11
CA HIS A 191 1.17 -7.10 13.27
C HIS A 191 0.94 -8.24 12.27
N ILE A 192 2.00 -8.89 11.80
CA ILE A 192 1.96 -9.86 10.69
C ILE A 192 1.69 -11.27 11.19
N GLU A 193 2.38 -11.70 12.25
CA GLU A 193 2.32 -13.06 12.78
C GLU A 193 0.89 -13.56 13.01
N PRO A 194 -0.03 -12.80 13.66
CA PRO A 194 -1.39 -13.27 13.90
C PRO A 194 -2.21 -13.47 12.62
N LEU A 195 -1.78 -12.85 11.51
CA LEU A 195 -2.47 -12.82 10.23
C LEU A 195 -1.78 -13.69 9.16
N LEU A 196 -0.67 -14.38 9.49
CA LEU A 196 -0.03 -15.33 8.59
C LEU A 196 -1.00 -16.34 7.94
N PRO A 197 -2.00 -16.91 8.65
CA PRO A 197 -2.97 -17.81 8.03
C PRO A 197 -3.84 -17.18 6.93
N LYS A 198 -3.88 -15.84 6.84
CA LYS A 198 -4.58 -15.09 5.80
C LYS A 198 -3.67 -14.78 4.60
N ILE A 199 -2.36 -14.76 4.80
CA ILE A 199 -1.38 -14.36 3.78
C ILE A 199 -1.12 -15.54 2.84
N THR A 200 -1.38 -15.33 1.55
CA THR A 200 -1.12 -16.32 0.51
C THR A 200 0.32 -16.26 0.01
N LEU A 201 0.86 -15.05 -0.17
CA LEU A 201 2.22 -14.81 -0.61
C LEU A 201 2.87 -13.76 0.28
N LEU A 202 3.97 -14.11 0.93
CA LEU A 202 4.80 -13.19 1.71
C LEU A 202 6.12 -12.96 0.98
N MET A 203 6.40 -11.71 0.62
CA MET A 203 7.66 -11.31 -0.01
C MET A 203 8.60 -10.69 1.02
N LEU A 204 9.86 -11.12 0.96
CA LEU A 204 10.91 -10.78 1.89
C LEU A 204 12.16 -10.44 1.08
N SER A 205 12.88 -9.38 1.46
CA SER A 205 14.27 -9.21 0.99
C SER A 205 15.17 -10.25 1.68
N GLU A 206 16.31 -10.60 1.08
CA GLU A 206 17.30 -11.52 1.69
C GLU A 206 17.68 -11.06 3.11
N ASP A 207 17.97 -9.77 3.28
CA ASP A 207 18.26 -9.15 4.58
C ASP A 207 17.12 -9.31 5.60
N SER A 208 15.87 -9.33 5.14
CA SER A 208 14.72 -9.54 6.04
C SER A 208 14.61 -10.99 6.51
N VAL A 209 15.01 -11.97 5.67
CA VAL A 209 14.92 -13.40 6.01
C VAL A 209 15.82 -13.74 7.20
N GLU A 210 17.03 -13.18 7.24
CA GLU A 210 17.99 -13.43 8.33
C GLU A 210 17.48 -12.96 9.70
N ASN A 211 16.60 -11.96 9.72
CA ASN A 211 16.11 -11.31 10.94
C ASN A 211 14.69 -11.77 11.36
N VAL A 212 13.97 -12.51 10.52
CA VAL A 212 12.61 -13.04 10.86
C VAL A 212 12.69 -14.29 11.77
N ARG A 213 13.89 -14.80 12.05
CA ARG A 213 14.11 -15.96 12.94
C ARG A 213 15.32 -15.77 13.84
N SER A 214 15.15 -14.99 14.90
CA SER A 214 16.00 -15.01 16.10
C SER A 214 15.16 -14.78 17.34
#